data_AF-A0A957P6J1-F1
#
_entry.id   AF-A0A957P6J1-F1
#
_cell.length_a   1.000
_cell.length_b   1.000
_cell.length_c   1.000
_cell.angle_alpha   90.00
_cell.angle_beta   90.00
_cell.angle_gamma   90.00
#
_symmetry.space_group_name_H-M   'P 1'
#
loop_
_entity.id
_entity.type
_entity.pdbx_description
1 polymer ?
#
loop_
_entity_poly.entity_id
_entity_poly.type
_entity_poly.pdbx_seq_one_letter_code
_entity_poly.pdbx_strand_id
1 'polypeptide(L)'
;MHPKLMLESDVRSPISFRLLLAIVSALLTTILVGIPLPIQAAPAAPNETIQLTAVGDTFIRASQPDANFEGQQTLTVSRQVVNLGNQQVVFEENALLRFDLSQIPVGSTINRAVLRVAQLDMSGNAAWDISVAQITAEWQPTSTTW
;
A
#
# COMPACT_ATOMS: atom_id res chain seq x y z
N MET A 1 3.15 -87.61 21.31
CA MET A 1 4.13 -86.51 21.35
C MET A 1 4.04 -85.74 20.05
N HIS A 2 3.66 -84.46 20.11
CA HIS A 2 3.76 -83.45 19.04
C HIS A 2 5.21 -83.31 18.53
N PRO A 3 5.56 -82.55 17.45
CA PRO A 3 4.80 -81.74 16.48
C PRO A 3 5.25 -82.09 15.00
N LYS A 4 4.99 -81.40 13.88
CA LYS A 4 5.42 -80.04 13.52
C LYS A 4 4.99 -79.69 12.07
N LEU A 5 4.26 -78.58 11.98
CA LEU A 5 4.23 -77.45 11.00
C LEU A 5 4.72 -77.70 9.55
N MET A 6 3.94 -77.42 8.49
CA MET A 6 3.42 -76.13 7.96
C MET A 6 4.33 -75.52 6.88
N LEU A 7 3.69 -74.83 5.91
CA LEU A 7 4.15 -74.16 4.66
C LEU A 7 3.89 -75.06 3.42
N GLU A 8 3.25 -74.63 2.33
CA GLU A 8 2.85 -73.31 1.82
C GLU A 8 1.94 -73.56 0.59
N SER A 9 0.93 -72.72 0.33
CA SER A 9 0.65 -72.14 -1.00
C SER A 9 -0.70 -71.39 -1.05
N ASP A 10 -0.52 -70.12 -1.36
CA ASP A 10 -1.44 -69.03 -1.70
C ASP A 10 -2.34 -69.31 -2.91
N VAL A 11 -3.66 -69.01 -2.85
CA VAL A 11 -4.45 -68.48 -3.99
C VAL A 11 -5.65 -67.64 -3.49
N ARG A 12 -5.48 -66.31 -3.56
CA ARG A 12 -6.39 -65.25 -4.09
C ARG A 12 -7.88 -65.16 -3.69
N SER A 13 -8.18 -64.02 -3.07
CA SER A 13 -9.47 -63.40 -2.74
C SER A 13 -10.32 -62.94 -3.95
N PRO A 14 -11.66 -63.01 -3.85
CA PRO A 14 -12.56 -62.06 -4.50
C PRO A 14 -13.47 -61.35 -3.46
N ILE A 15 -12.99 -60.24 -2.90
CA ILE A 15 -13.82 -59.25 -2.20
C ILE A 15 -14.46 -58.37 -3.26
N SER A 16 -15.75 -58.58 -3.53
CA SER A 16 -16.61 -57.61 -4.21
C SER A 16 -18.07 -57.96 -3.97
N PHE A 17 -18.87 -56.92 -3.70
CA PHE A 17 -20.31 -56.91 -3.91
C PHE A 17 -21.17 -57.70 -2.91
N ARG A 18 -21.48 -57.06 -1.77
CA ARG A 18 -22.81 -57.02 -1.11
C ARG A 18 -22.70 -56.55 0.34
N LEU A 19 -22.55 -55.24 0.53
CA LEU A 19 -23.00 -54.59 1.77
C LEU A 19 -23.39 -53.14 1.48
N LEU A 20 -24.31 -52.97 0.53
CA LEU A 20 -25.14 -51.78 0.47
C LEU A 20 -26.50 -52.22 1.05
N LEU A 21 -27.06 -51.40 1.95
CA LEU A 21 -28.40 -51.49 2.54
C LEU A 21 -28.50 -52.17 3.93
N ALA A 22 -28.13 -51.45 4.99
CA ALA A 22 -28.86 -51.42 6.28
C ALA A 22 -28.17 -50.51 7.33
N ILE A 23 -28.03 -49.21 7.08
CA ILE A 23 -28.04 -48.19 8.16
C ILE A 23 -28.88 -47.00 7.67
N VAL A 24 -30.19 -47.24 7.60
CA VAL A 24 -31.21 -46.19 7.67
C VAL A 24 -31.85 -46.36 9.05
N SER A 25 -32.10 -45.25 9.74
CA SER A 25 -32.74 -45.13 11.06
C SER A 25 -31.83 -45.17 12.29
N ALA A 26 -31.03 -44.10 12.43
CA ALA A 26 -30.83 -43.48 13.74
C ALA A 26 -31.12 -41.97 13.62
N LEU A 27 -32.32 -41.60 14.09
CA LEU A 27 -32.77 -40.26 14.47
C LEU A 27 -32.68 -39.13 13.43
N LEU A 28 -33.61 -39.19 12.49
CA LEU A 28 -34.21 -38.02 11.86
C LEU A 28 -35.17 -37.34 12.87
N THR A 29 -34.65 -36.51 13.77
CA THR A 29 -35.39 -35.43 14.46
C THR A 29 -34.40 -34.49 15.15
N THR A 30 -33.63 -33.74 14.37
CA THR A 30 -33.02 -32.49 14.84
C THR A 30 -33.91 -31.34 14.38
N ILE A 31 -34.85 -31.03 15.26
CA ILE A 31 -35.33 -29.69 15.59
C ILE A 31 -34.86 -28.59 14.62
N LEU A 32 -35.77 -28.13 13.76
CA LEU A 32 -35.68 -26.84 13.08
C LEU A 32 -35.89 -25.72 14.09
N VAL A 33 -35.00 -25.56 15.06
CA VAL A 33 -34.86 -24.31 15.80
C VAL A 33 -34.06 -23.41 14.87
N GLY A 34 -34.66 -22.30 14.46
CA GLY A 34 -33.98 -21.22 13.77
C GLY A 34 -32.94 -20.59 14.68
N ILE A 35 -31.84 -21.29 14.93
CA ILE A 35 -30.64 -20.69 15.50
C ILE A 35 -30.11 -19.78 14.39
N PRO A 36 -30.10 -18.45 14.57
CA PRO A 36 -29.35 -17.61 13.66
C PRO A 36 -27.91 -18.11 13.72
N LEU A 37 -27.39 -18.60 12.59
CA LEU A 37 -25.96 -18.86 12.48
C LEU A 37 -25.26 -17.57 12.90
N PRO A 38 -24.22 -17.62 13.76
CA PRO A 38 -23.41 -16.44 13.96
C PRO A 38 -22.93 -16.01 12.57
N ILE A 39 -23.40 -14.85 12.11
CA ILE A 39 -22.93 -14.25 10.87
C ILE A 39 -21.47 -13.92 11.16
N GLN A 40 -20.57 -14.82 10.78
CA GLN A 40 -19.15 -14.56 10.90
C GLN A 40 -18.87 -13.34 10.04
N ALA A 41 -18.49 -12.24 10.68
CA ALA A 41 -18.03 -11.06 9.97
C ALA A 41 -16.95 -11.50 8.98
N ALA A 42 -17.08 -11.07 7.72
CA ALA A 42 -16.06 -11.34 6.72
C ALA A 42 -14.70 -10.92 7.29
N PRO A 43 -13.63 -11.73 7.12
CA PRO A 43 -12.30 -11.32 7.53
C PRO A 43 -12.01 -9.92 6.99
N ALA A 44 -11.51 -9.02 7.84
CA ALA A 44 -11.07 -7.71 7.38
C ALA A 44 -10.03 -7.93 6.27
N ALA A 45 -10.20 -7.25 5.14
CA ALA A 45 -9.21 -7.31 4.07
C ALA A 45 -7.84 -6.90 4.63
N PRO A 46 -6.76 -7.59 4.25
CA PRO A 46 -5.43 -7.22 4.70
C PRO A 46 -5.11 -5.79 4.25
N ASN A 47 -4.59 -4.98 5.18
CA ASN A 47 -4.07 -3.67 4.84
C ASN A 47 -2.65 -3.82 4.26
N GLU A 48 -2.50 -3.49 2.99
CA GLU A 48 -1.21 -3.45 2.32
C GLU A 48 -0.55 -2.07 2.48
N THR A 49 0.78 -2.04 2.63
CA THR A 49 1.56 -0.80 2.63
C THR A 49 2.51 -0.81 1.44
N ILE A 50 2.38 0.20 0.60
CA ILE A 50 3.24 0.41 -0.58
C ILE A 50 4.18 1.59 -0.29
N GLN A 51 5.46 1.43 -0.66
CA GLN A 51 6.43 2.53 -0.61
C GLN A 51 6.63 3.08 -2.01
N LEU A 52 6.43 4.38 -2.17
CA LEU A 52 6.64 5.10 -3.42
C LEU A 52 7.82 6.04 -3.27
N THR A 53 8.84 5.86 -4.10
CA THR A 53 9.91 6.85 -4.28
C THR A 53 9.44 7.87 -5.30
N ALA A 54 9.84 9.14 -5.12
CA ALA A 54 9.59 10.14 -6.15
C ALA A 54 10.27 9.73 -7.46
N VAL A 55 9.53 9.78 -8.56
CA VAL A 55 10.00 9.47 -9.92
C VAL A 55 10.46 10.72 -10.68
N GLY A 56 10.26 11.89 -10.07
CA GLY A 56 10.77 13.16 -10.54
C GLY A 56 10.71 14.19 -9.43
N ASP A 57 11.73 15.02 -9.34
CA ASP A 57 11.83 16.11 -8.39
C ASP A 57 12.55 17.30 -9.01
N THR A 58 12.24 18.49 -8.52
CA THR A 58 12.95 19.74 -8.80
C THR A 58 12.45 20.80 -7.83
N PHE A 59 12.99 22.02 -7.87
CA PHE A 59 12.37 23.18 -7.23
C PHE A 59 12.33 24.35 -8.19
N ILE A 60 11.38 25.25 -7.97
CA ILE A 60 11.27 26.52 -8.72
C ILE A 60 11.62 27.67 -7.80
N ARG A 61 12.14 28.76 -8.37
CA ARG A 61 12.66 29.91 -7.62
C ARG A 61 12.22 31.22 -8.27
N ALA A 62 11.50 32.04 -7.53
CA ALA A 62 10.98 33.32 -8.02
C ALA A 62 12.08 34.29 -8.48
N SER A 63 13.26 34.25 -7.86
CA SER A 63 14.39 35.12 -8.23
C SER A 63 15.14 34.67 -9.49
N GLN A 64 14.88 33.47 -10.00
CA GLN A 64 15.47 32.95 -11.24
C GLN A 64 14.37 32.26 -12.06
N PRO A 65 13.41 33.02 -12.59
CA PRO A 65 12.16 32.46 -13.09
C PRO A 65 12.34 31.56 -14.30
N ASP A 66 13.35 31.82 -15.14
CA ASP A 66 13.65 31.02 -16.34
C ASP A 66 14.65 29.88 -16.07
N ALA A 67 15.13 29.73 -14.84
CA ALA A 67 16.11 28.70 -14.49
C ALA A 67 15.43 27.37 -14.20
N ASN A 68 16.04 26.29 -14.70
CA ASN A 68 15.70 24.93 -14.37
C ASN A 68 16.70 24.37 -13.34
N PHE A 69 16.19 23.67 -12.33
CA PHE A 69 17.00 23.13 -11.22
C PHE A 69 16.99 21.60 -11.18
N GLU A 70 16.77 20.94 -12.32
CA GLU A 70 16.93 19.49 -12.44
C GLU A 70 18.37 19.06 -12.09
N GLY A 71 18.51 17.90 -11.46
CA GLY A 71 19.80 17.35 -11.04
C GLY A 71 20.41 17.96 -9.77
N GLN A 72 19.75 18.93 -9.13
CA GLN A 72 20.18 19.42 -7.82
C GLN A 72 20.03 18.32 -6.75
N GLN A 73 20.99 18.20 -5.85
CA GLN A 73 20.99 17.15 -4.82
C GLN A 73 20.05 17.43 -3.64
N THR A 74 19.61 18.68 -3.50
CA THR A 74 18.72 19.13 -2.44
C THR A 74 17.55 19.91 -3.01
N LEU A 75 16.38 19.73 -2.39
CA LEU A 75 15.19 20.51 -2.67
C LEU A 75 15.13 21.68 -1.70
N THR A 76 14.77 22.86 -2.21
CA THR A 76 14.66 24.06 -1.39
C THR A 76 13.20 24.49 -1.31
N VAL A 77 12.75 24.79 -0.09
CA VAL A 77 11.46 25.41 0.18
C VAL A 77 11.76 26.66 0.98
N SER A 78 11.34 27.81 0.46
CA SER A 78 11.52 29.07 1.17
C SER A 78 10.44 30.08 0.83
N ARG A 79 10.15 30.98 1.77
CA ARG A 79 9.32 32.16 1.53
C ARG A 79 9.84 33.30 2.39
N GLN A 80 10.45 34.27 1.73
CA GLN A 80 10.95 35.47 2.37
C GLN A 80 10.18 36.68 1.85
N VAL A 81 9.74 37.50 2.80
CA VAL A 81 9.03 38.74 2.52
C VAL A 81 9.93 39.90 2.91
N VAL A 82 10.29 40.75 1.93
CA VAL A 82 11.15 41.92 2.13
C VAL A 82 10.35 43.18 1.87
N ASN A 83 10.34 44.11 2.83
CA ASN A 83 9.72 45.41 2.66
C ASN A 83 10.76 46.41 2.12
N LEU A 84 10.52 46.94 0.91
CA LEU A 84 11.33 47.97 0.26
C LEU A 84 10.49 49.25 0.18
N GLY A 85 10.57 50.09 1.22
CA GLY A 85 9.74 51.28 1.33
C GLY A 85 8.25 50.92 1.48
N ASN A 86 7.43 51.33 0.52
CA ASN A 86 6.00 51.01 0.46
C ASN A 86 5.69 49.76 -0.39
N GLN A 87 6.71 49.03 -0.86
CA GLN A 87 6.54 47.80 -1.62
C GLN A 87 6.94 46.58 -0.81
N GLN A 88 6.23 45.48 -1.03
CA GLN A 88 6.55 44.17 -0.47
C GLN A 88 7.01 43.26 -1.62
N VAL A 89 8.23 42.74 -1.51
CA VAL A 89 8.81 41.79 -2.45
C VAL A 89 8.83 40.42 -1.78
N VAL A 90 8.33 39.41 -2.49
CA VAL A 90 8.32 38.03 -2.02
C VAL A 90 9.33 37.22 -2.83
N PHE A 91 10.28 36.61 -2.13
CA PHE A 91 11.19 35.62 -2.68
C PHE A 91 10.70 34.25 -2.23
N GLU A 92 10.41 33.37 -3.17
CA GLU A 92 9.79 32.09 -2.89
C GLU A 92 10.49 30.98 -3.67
N GLU A 93 10.67 29.85 -3.01
CA GLU A 93 11.16 28.61 -3.58
C GLU A 93 10.20 27.48 -3.21
N ASN A 94 9.80 26.70 -4.20
CA ASN A 94 8.86 25.60 -4.03
C ASN A 94 9.47 24.30 -4.53
N ALA A 95 9.56 23.30 -3.66
CA ALA A 95 9.96 21.94 -4.03
C ALA A 95 8.78 21.21 -4.68
N LEU A 96 9.05 20.54 -5.79
CA LEU A 96 8.09 19.77 -6.57
C LEU A 96 8.51 18.29 -6.53
N LEU A 97 7.55 17.43 -6.22
CA LEU A 97 7.74 15.98 -6.12
C LEU A 97 6.66 15.27 -6.93
N ARG A 98 7.06 14.31 -7.76
CA ARG A 98 6.15 13.49 -8.56
C ARG A 98 6.29 12.03 -8.15
N PHE A 99 5.17 11.36 -7.89
CA PHE A 99 5.13 9.95 -7.54
C PHE A 99 4.37 9.19 -8.63
N ASP A 100 4.87 8.02 -9.01
CA ASP A 100 4.11 7.10 -9.85
C ASP A 100 3.12 6.32 -8.97
N LEU A 101 1.82 6.57 -9.18
CA LEU A 101 0.75 5.92 -8.44
C LEU A 101 0.26 4.62 -9.11
N SER A 102 0.83 4.23 -10.25
CA SER A 102 0.47 2.99 -10.97
C SER A 102 0.68 1.72 -10.13
N GLN A 103 1.53 1.81 -9.11
CA GLN A 103 1.79 0.75 -8.15
C GLN A 103 0.62 0.50 -7.19
N ILE A 104 -0.34 1.42 -7.07
CA ILE A 104 -1.53 1.25 -6.23
C ILE A 104 -2.57 0.44 -7.02
N PRO A 105 -3.02 -0.73 -6.53
CA PRO A 105 -3.99 -1.55 -7.25
C PRO A 105 -5.31 -0.80 -7.50
N VAL A 106 -5.87 -0.97 -8.69
CA VAL A 106 -7.16 -0.37 -9.07
C VAL A 106 -8.26 -0.84 -8.11
N GLY A 107 -9.08 0.10 -7.64
CA GLY A 107 -10.16 -0.18 -6.67
C GLY A 107 -9.71 -0.21 -5.21
N SER A 108 -8.43 0.05 -4.92
CA SER A 108 -7.94 0.17 -3.54
C SER A 108 -8.55 1.38 -2.83
N THR A 109 -8.88 1.20 -1.55
CA THR A 109 -9.21 2.32 -0.66
C THR A 109 -7.95 2.72 0.11
N ILE A 110 -7.54 3.98 -0.03
CA ILE A 110 -6.37 4.51 0.69
C ILE A 110 -6.79 4.86 2.12
N ASN A 111 -6.35 4.06 3.08
CA ASN A 111 -6.62 4.31 4.50
C ASN A 111 -5.67 5.36 5.12
N ARG A 112 -4.42 5.44 4.63
CA ARG A 112 -3.39 6.35 5.13
C ARG A 112 -2.35 6.62 4.04
N ALA A 113 -1.92 7.87 3.93
CA ALA A 113 -0.75 8.27 3.15
C ALA A 113 0.22 9.05 4.05
N VAL A 114 1.53 8.83 3.88
CA VAL A 114 2.57 9.53 4.66
C VAL A 114 3.67 9.98 3.70
N LEU A 115 3.83 11.29 3.55
CA LEU A 115 5.01 11.87 2.91
C LEU A 115 6.15 11.92 3.93
N ARG A 116 7.31 11.37 3.57
CA ARG A 116 8.54 11.43 4.38
C ARG A 116 9.57 12.27 3.65
N VAL A 117 10.02 13.33 4.32
CA VAL A 117 11.11 14.20 3.84
C VAL A 117 12.13 14.36 4.96
N ALA A 118 13.40 14.50 4.59
CA ALA A 118 14.49 14.76 5.53
C ALA A 118 14.92 16.22 5.39
N GLN A 119 14.88 16.96 6.49
CA GLN A 119 15.48 18.28 6.54
C GLN A 119 17.00 18.12 6.66
N LEU A 120 17.73 18.67 5.70
CA LEU A 120 19.20 18.59 5.66
C LEU A 120 19.84 19.86 6.22
N ASP A 121 19.25 21.02 5.95
CA ASP A 121 19.71 22.32 6.42
C ASP A 121 18.51 23.26 6.61
N MET A 122 18.70 24.34 7.36
CA MET A 122 17.74 25.42 7.54
C MET A 122 18.49 26.74 7.78
N SER A 123 18.04 27.78 7.09
CA SER A 123 18.46 29.15 7.36
C SER A 123 17.32 29.95 8.00
N GLY A 124 17.68 30.98 8.76
CA GLY A 124 16.74 31.81 9.51
C GLY A 124 16.50 31.34 10.95
N ASN A 125 15.79 32.17 11.70
CA ASN A 125 15.72 32.11 13.16
C ASN A 125 14.28 31.88 13.66
N ALA A 126 13.32 31.81 12.74
CA ALA A 126 11.90 31.64 13.03
C ALA A 126 11.50 30.17 12.96
N ALA A 127 10.34 29.83 13.54
CA ALA A 127 9.66 28.58 13.22
C ALA A 127 9.02 28.70 11.83
N TRP A 128 9.05 27.62 11.05
CA TRP A 128 8.53 27.59 9.69
C TRP A 128 7.44 26.53 9.57
N ASP A 129 6.32 26.92 8.98
CA ASP A 129 5.30 25.98 8.54
C ASP A 129 5.59 25.58 7.09
N ILE A 130 5.66 24.28 6.83
CA ILE A 130 5.75 23.73 5.47
C ILE A 130 4.37 23.24 5.08
N SER A 131 3.80 23.83 4.04
CA SER A 131 2.55 23.38 3.43
C SER A 131 2.82 22.47 2.23
N VAL A 132 1.97 21.46 2.05
CA VAL A 132 1.99 20.58 0.88
C VAL A 132 0.72 20.82 0.08
N ALA A 133 0.87 20.97 -1.24
CA ALA A 133 -0.24 21.14 -2.17
C ALA A 133 -0.10 20.17 -3.35
N GLN A 134 -1.24 19.78 -3.93
CA GLN A 134 -1.27 18.99 -5.15
C GLN A 134 -1.09 19.90 -6.37
N ILE A 135 -0.19 19.52 -7.27
CA ILE A 135 -0.06 20.13 -8.59
C ILE A 135 -0.99 19.39 -9.54
N THR A 136 -1.86 20.12 -10.24
CA THR A 136 -2.84 19.55 -11.18
C THR A 136 -2.39 19.64 -12.63
N ALA A 137 -1.38 20.45 -12.93
CA ALA A 137 -0.78 20.54 -14.25
C ALA A 137 0.29 19.45 -14.43
N GLU A 138 0.42 18.95 -15.65
CA GLU A 138 1.55 18.10 -16.00
C GLU A 138 2.85 18.92 -15.96
N TRP A 139 3.91 18.32 -15.44
CA TRP A 139 5.23 18.93 -15.40
C TRP A 139 6.31 17.85 -15.53
N GLN A 140 7.48 18.26 -16.02
CA GLN A 140 8.66 17.41 -16.14
C GLN A 140 9.86 18.12 -15.49
N PRO A 141 10.68 17.43 -14.68
CA PRO A 141 11.83 18.04 -14.02
C PRO A 141 12.71 18.86 -14.96
N THR A 142 12.93 18.37 -16.18
CA THR A 142 13.85 18.96 -17.18
C THR A 142 13.35 20.23 -17.87
N SER A 143 12.06 20.57 -17.75
CA SER A 143 11.47 21.74 -18.40
C SER A 143 10.69 22.64 -17.45
N THR A 144 10.66 22.32 -16.17
CA THR A 144 9.91 23.09 -15.17
C THR A 144 10.72 24.32 -14.75
N THR A 145 10.05 25.46 -14.73
CA THR A 145 10.56 26.77 -14.30
C THR A 145 9.47 27.47 -13.48
N TRP A 146 9.71 28.69 -12.97
CA TRP A 146 8.74 29.45 -12.15
C TRP A 146 7.46 29.80 -12.92
#